data_AF-A0A5E5QC44-F1
#
_entry.id   AF-A0A5E5QC44-F1
#
_cell.length_a   1.000
_cell.length_b   1.000
_cell.length_c   1.000
_cell.angle_alpha   90.00
_cell.angle_beta   90.00
_cell.angle_gamma   90.00
#
_symmetry.space_group_name_H-M   'P 1'
#
loop_
_entity.id
_entity.type
_entity.pdbx_description
1 polymer ?
#
loop_
_entity_poly.entity_id
_entity_poly.type
_entity_poly.pdbx_seq_one_letter_code
_entity_poly.pdbx_strand_id
1 'polypeptide(L)' 'KIMRRILRKIAENDCDNLGDISTLAEPEVVDDLILNRI' A
#
# COMPACT_ATOMS: atom_id res chain seq x y z
N LYS A 1 -9.13 -6.69 -4.23
CA LYS A 1 -8.17 -7.03 -5.32
C LYS A 1 -6.96 -6.10 -5.32
N ILE A 2 -7.16 -4.78 -5.29
CA ILE A 2 -6.09 -3.78 -5.25
C ILE A 2 -5.27 -3.84 -3.94
N MET A 3 -5.91 -3.98 -2.77
CA MET A 3 -5.21 -4.09 -1.47
C MET A 3 -4.23 -5.26 -1.40
N ARG A 4 -4.63 -6.47 -1.83
CA ARG A 4 -3.72 -7.63 -1.86
C ARG A 4 -2.51 -7.43 -2.77
N ARG A 5 -2.60 -6.56 -3.79
CA ARG A 5 -1.46 -6.17 -4.63
C ARG A 5 -0.56 -5.19 -3.89
N ILE A 6 -1.15 -4.17 -3.24
CA ILE A 6 -0.42 -3.16 -2.46
C ILE A 6 0.33 -3.82 -1.30
N LEU A 7 -0.32 -4.67 -0.51
CA LEU A 7 0.32 -5.41 0.60
C LEU A 7 1.50 -6.26 0.13
N ARG A 8 1.45 -6.81 -1.09
CA ARG A 8 2.55 -7.60 -1.67
C ARG A 8 3.71 -6.71 -2.09
N LYS A 9 3.42 -5.61 -2.79
CA LYS A 9 4.40 -4.59 -3.16
C LYS A 9 5.09 -3.99 -1.93
N ILE A 10 4.32 -3.73 -0.89
CA ILE A 10 4.82 -3.39 0.45
C ILE A 10 5.77 -4.51 0.90
N ALA A 11 5.34 -5.76 1.05
CA ALA A 11 6.21 -6.86 1.48
C ALA A 11 7.49 -7.05 0.63
N GLU A 12 7.45 -6.73 -0.68
CA GLU A 12 8.58 -6.80 -1.62
C GLU A 12 9.53 -5.58 -1.56
N ASN A 13 9.24 -4.58 -0.71
CA ASN A 13 9.92 -3.27 -0.65
C ASN A 13 9.77 -2.41 -1.93
N ASP A 14 8.80 -2.71 -2.79
CA ASP A 14 8.48 -1.97 -4.02
C ASP A 14 7.30 -1.01 -3.79
N CYS A 15 7.53 0.10 -3.08
CA CYS A 15 6.48 1.06 -2.72
C CYS A 15 6.42 2.30 -3.63
N ASP A 16 7.38 2.46 -4.55
CA ASP A 16 7.50 3.68 -5.37
C ASP A 16 6.37 3.82 -6.40
N ASN A 17 5.72 2.72 -6.76
CA ASN A 17 4.63 2.72 -7.74
C ASN A 17 3.48 1.80 -7.32
N LEU A 18 2.67 2.29 -6.38
CA LEU A 18 1.41 1.65 -5.97
C LEU A 18 0.25 1.96 -6.92
N GLY A 19 0.37 3.00 -7.76
CA GLY A 19 -0.70 3.48 -8.63
C GLY A 19 -1.82 4.18 -7.86
N ASP A 20 -2.97 4.39 -8.51
CA ASP A 20 -4.11 5.07 -7.89
C ASP A 20 -4.77 4.20 -6.81
N ILE A 21 -4.74 4.71 -5.58
CA ILE A 21 -5.35 4.09 -4.39
C ILE A 21 -6.58 4.86 -3.90
N SER A 22 -7.02 5.92 -4.59
CA SER A 22 -8.20 6.74 -4.23
C SER A 22 -9.51 5.96 -4.20
N THR A 23 -9.54 4.78 -4.81
CA THR A 23 -10.67 3.85 -4.79
C THR A 23 -10.77 3.01 -3.52
N LEU A 24 -9.76 3.07 -2.64
CA LEU A 24 -9.84 2.50 -1.30
C LEU A 24 -10.78 3.36 -0.46
N ALA A 25 -11.53 2.73 0.43
CA ALA A 25 -12.34 3.45 1.41
C ALA A 25 -11.45 4.31 2.34
N GLU A 26 -10.25 3.82 2.63
CA GLU A 26 -9.25 4.42 3.54
C GLU A 26 -7.85 4.29 2.89
N PRO A 27 -7.48 5.17 1.94
CA PRO A 27 -6.17 5.15 1.28
C PRO A 27 -5.01 5.41 2.25
N GLU A 28 -5.23 6.19 3.32
CA GLU A 28 -4.26 6.53 4.36
C GLU A 28 -3.65 5.31 5.08
N VAL A 29 -4.41 4.20 5.15
CA VAL A 29 -3.93 2.94 5.74
C VAL A 29 -2.68 2.41 5.02
N VAL A 30 -2.50 2.74 3.74
CA VAL A 30 -1.32 2.34 2.97
C VAL A 30 -0.06 3.00 3.51
N ASP A 31 -0.14 4.29 3.85
CA ASP A 31 1.00 5.06 4.38
C ASP A 31 1.37 4.55 5.78
N ASP A 32 0.37 4.29 6.62
CA ASP A 32 0.58 3.69 7.95
C ASP A 32 1.27 2.33 7.87
N LEU A 33 0.90 1.48 6.91
CA LEU A 33 1.52 0.17 6.71
C LEU A 33 2.96 0.26 6.20
N ILE A 34 3.31 1.32 5.47
CA ILE A 34 4.68 1.58 5.02
C ILE A 34 5.52 2.08 6.19
N LEU A 35 5.00 3.02 6.98
CA LEU A 35 5.69 3.62 8.13
C LEU A 35 5.92 2.63 9.27
N ASN A 36 4.96 1.75 9.55
CA ASN A 36 5.02 0.78 10.64
C ASN A 36 5.84 -0.49 10.31
N ARG A 37 6.58 -0.51 9.20
CA ARG A 37 7.45 -1.64 8.81
C ARG A 37 8.81 -1.62 9.53
N ILE A 38 8.82 -1.21 10.81
CA ILE A 38 10.00 -1.19 11.69
C ILE A 38 10.29 -2.61 12.19
#